data_AF-A0A9W8MRQ0-F1
#
_entry.id   AF-A0A9W8MRQ0-F1
#
_cell.length_a   1.000
_cell.length_b   1.000
_cell.length_c   1.000
_cell.angle_alpha   90.00
_cell.angle_beta   90.00
_cell.angle_gamma   90.00
#
_symmetry.space_group_name_H-M   'P 1'
#
loop_
_entity.id
_entity.type
_entity.pdbx_description
1 polymer ?
#
loop_
_entity_poly.entity_id
_entity_poly.type
_entity_poly.pdbx_seq_one_letter_code
_entity_poly.pdbx_strand_id
1 'polypeptide(L)'
;MIMSHHMGLINAARIPHVNLEYVTPNGRACTAGFTNAAPQLNLLDNPELEDLFDTRDVDGNEPEEPELSDTSLYEDFPIQTDTDIDMTDPGLEDSEDEITVLAVQKSPLAAKVRHILEEMDRTNLKFVDFLDGVSWGDQDCTQDAKIRSERTILLHNPKLQSVLHKWAVPPRMTGSKKKRAEGASPVIKAFSVDYICDKVRVEFAEAAAHLSSPASVDVQVETLTETSFSTMSSLLQTKTPLLWRLLHSLTGRTTDRDDHSRKKTETVVTTIISMLAYTRSHHRNRIQKLLSLYFKFKGVSAKGFDTLHAMALTMSHKWTSDAVERISNHCMRDVRSKMNLYPWLISYDNVNIPFRVFSQRLDNQGEFGNGTAATVYIKPDAEPFSTTANADLKKTRAQGMKCPLSSLDIMDLGQASYPRVEKFMVYQVLQYLLESPDFNMKTYTGRKHELLQPPSPIDPLLTGPEHAALQYLLGTVNIAEASYEDNARLVNEWFNQLGIKDPEQ
;
A
#
# COMPACT_ATOMS: atom_id res chain seq x y z
N MET A 1 -4.38 -12.62 5.86
CA MET A 1 -3.90 -13.73 5.02
C MET A 1 -4.24 -13.55 3.54
N ILE A 2 -5.32 -12.84 3.19
CA ILE A 2 -5.79 -12.66 1.80
C ILE A 2 -5.10 -11.49 1.04
N MET A 3 -4.51 -10.52 1.73
CA MET A 3 -3.86 -9.36 1.08
C MET A 3 -2.52 -9.65 0.36
N SER A 4 -1.78 -10.69 0.75
CA SER A 4 -0.44 -10.94 0.17
C SER A 4 -0.45 -11.86 -1.06
N HIS A 5 -1.53 -12.60 -1.31
CA HIS A 5 -1.61 -13.55 -2.43
C HIS A 5 -2.18 -12.95 -3.72
N HIS A 6 -2.93 -11.85 -3.65
CA HIS A 6 -3.51 -11.23 -4.86
C HIS A 6 -2.71 -10.07 -5.45
N MET A 7 -1.86 -9.38 -4.69
CA MET A 7 -0.88 -8.46 -5.30
C MET A 7 0.29 -9.18 -5.99
N GLY A 8 0.50 -10.47 -5.72
CA GLY A 8 1.49 -11.29 -6.43
C GLY A 8 1.10 -11.63 -7.87
N LEU A 9 -0.21 -11.70 -8.17
CA LEU A 9 -0.71 -12.08 -9.50
C LEU A 9 -0.61 -10.96 -10.53
N ILE A 10 -0.58 -9.69 -10.10
CA ILE A 10 -0.33 -8.55 -11.00
C ILE A 10 1.17 -8.39 -11.31
N ASN A 11 2.06 -8.89 -10.43
CA ASN A 11 3.51 -8.90 -10.65
C ASN A 11 4.05 -10.17 -11.34
N ALA A 12 3.20 -11.18 -11.58
CA ALA A 12 3.62 -12.47 -12.15
C ALA A 12 3.91 -12.44 -13.67
N ALA A 13 3.76 -11.28 -14.33
CA ALA A 13 4.19 -11.07 -15.72
C ALA A 13 5.66 -10.62 -15.85
N ARG A 14 6.47 -10.69 -14.78
CA ARG A 14 7.93 -10.58 -14.88
C ARG A 14 8.57 -11.97 -14.96
N ILE A 15 8.85 -12.38 -16.18
CA ILE A 15 9.76 -13.50 -16.49
C ILE A 15 11.13 -13.18 -15.84
N PRO A 16 11.80 -14.14 -15.18
CA PRO A 16 13.12 -13.92 -14.61
C PRO A 16 14.11 -13.51 -15.72
N HIS A 17 14.81 -12.40 -15.51
CA HIS A 17 15.92 -11.96 -16.35
C HIS A 17 17.00 -13.06 -16.42
N VAL A 18 17.02 -13.78 -17.53
CA VAL A 18 18.22 -14.50 -17.97
C VAL A 18 19.11 -13.44 -18.64
N ASN A 19 20.28 -13.19 -18.05
CA ASN A 19 21.32 -12.38 -18.68
C ASN A 19 21.80 -13.09 -19.95
N LEU A 20 21.27 -12.67 -21.09
CA LEU A 20 21.86 -12.93 -22.40
C LEU A 20 22.67 -11.68 -22.78
N GLU A 21 23.99 -11.77 -22.61
CA GLU A 21 24.92 -10.80 -23.20
C GLU A 21 24.86 -10.92 -24.73
N TYR A 22 24.34 -9.89 -25.39
CA TYR A 22 24.50 -9.72 -26.83
C TYR A 22 25.55 -8.65 -27.10
N VAL A 23 26.65 -9.09 -27.71
CA VAL A 23 27.70 -8.26 -28.27
C VAL A 23 27.19 -7.67 -29.60
N THR A 24 27.05 -6.35 -29.68
CA THR A 24 26.76 -5.67 -30.96
C THR A 24 28.06 -5.45 -31.75
N PRO A 25 28.13 -5.87 -33.02
CA PRO A 25 29.24 -5.53 -33.89
C PRO A 25 28.97 -4.13 -34.44
N ASN A 26 29.48 -3.11 -33.77
CA ASN A 26 29.84 -1.78 -34.28
C ASN A 26 29.80 -0.76 -33.13
N GLY A 27 30.87 -0.74 -32.35
CA GLY A 27 31.09 0.30 -31.35
C GLY A 27 31.20 1.67 -32.01
N ARG A 28 30.14 2.47 -31.90
CA ARG A 28 30.20 3.94 -31.99
C ARG A 28 29.18 4.56 -31.03
N ALA A 29 29.72 5.29 -30.07
CA ALA A 29 28.97 6.20 -29.23
C ALA A 29 28.55 7.44 -30.04
N CYS A 30 27.27 7.81 -29.95
CA CYS A 30 26.78 9.10 -30.41
C CYS A 30 26.07 9.79 -29.24
N THR A 31 26.71 10.84 -28.73
CA THR A 31 26.15 11.80 -27.77
C THR A 31 25.39 12.88 -28.54
N ALA A 32 24.09 12.99 -28.30
CA ALA A 32 23.29 14.14 -28.72
C ALA A 32 22.79 14.87 -27.47
N GLY A 33 23.31 16.07 -27.24
CA GLY A 33 22.85 16.97 -26.19
C GLY A 33 21.59 17.70 -26.63
N PHE A 34 20.59 17.73 -25.76
CA PHE A 34 19.48 18.67 -25.83
C PHE A 34 19.39 19.42 -24.50
N THR A 35 19.83 20.66 -24.54
CA THR A 35 19.53 21.69 -23.54
C THR A 35 18.12 22.19 -23.79
N ASN A 36 17.25 22.17 -22.79
CA ASN A 36 16.07 23.02 -22.78
C ASN A 36 15.83 23.59 -21.38
N ALA A 37 15.84 24.91 -21.34
CA ALA A 37 15.64 25.75 -20.18
C ALA A 37 14.18 25.73 -19.72
N ALA A 38 13.98 25.62 -18.41
CA ALA A 38 12.69 25.83 -17.76
C ALA A 38 12.54 27.32 -17.37
N PRO A 39 11.36 27.96 -17.55
CA PRO A 39 11.08 29.23 -16.91
C PRO A 39 10.61 29.00 -15.47
N GLN A 40 11.25 29.71 -14.54
CA GLN A 40 10.78 29.88 -13.17
C GLN A 40 9.52 30.76 -13.17
N LEU A 41 8.43 30.26 -12.59
CA LEU A 41 7.26 31.08 -12.25
C LEU A 41 7.15 31.15 -10.72
N ASN A 42 7.38 32.34 -10.20
CA ASN A 42 7.11 32.73 -8.82
C ASN A 42 5.60 32.82 -8.61
N LEU A 43 5.08 32.12 -7.60
CA LEU A 43 3.74 32.31 -7.07
C LEU A 43 3.85 32.38 -5.54
N LEU A 44 4.03 33.59 -5.06
CA LEU A 44 3.73 34.01 -3.69
C LEU A 44 2.41 34.79 -3.72
N ASP A 45 1.64 34.60 -2.66
CA ASP A 45 0.50 35.40 -2.19
C ASP A 45 -0.84 35.26 -2.93
N ASN A 46 -1.72 34.41 -2.39
CA ASN A 46 -3.17 34.57 -2.55
C ASN A 46 -3.93 34.15 -1.25
N PRO A 47 -4.42 35.10 -0.44
CA PRO A 47 -5.07 34.83 0.85
C PRO A 47 -6.60 34.88 0.76
N GLU A 48 -7.22 34.10 -0.14
CA GLU A 48 -8.69 34.05 -0.31
C GLU A 48 -9.24 32.62 -0.43
N LEU A 49 -8.92 31.73 0.53
CA LEU A 49 -9.41 30.34 0.50
C LEU A 49 -9.86 29.80 1.86
N GLU A 50 -10.23 30.69 2.79
CA GLU A 50 -10.66 30.31 4.14
C GLU A 50 -12.17 30.23 4.37
N ASP A 51 -13.03 30.45 3.36
CA ASP A 51 -14.48 30.63 3.62
C ASP A 51 -15.41 29.80 2.72
N LEU A 52 -15.13 28.49 2.56
CA LEU A 52 -15.94 27.59 1.72
C LEU A 52 -16.60 26.41 2.45
N PHE A 53 -16.64 26.40 3.80
CA PHE A 53 -17.21 25.28 4.56
C PHE A 53 -18.30 25.65 5.57
N ASP A 54 -18.90 26.85 5.47
CA ASP A 54 -19.93 27.29 6.43
C ASP A 54 -21.39 27.14 5.97
N THR A 55 -21.67 26.32 4.94
CA THR A 55 -23.06 25.94 4.61
C THR A 55 -23.24 24.43 4.56
N ARG A 56 -23.55 23.87 5.73
CA ARG A 56 -24.27 22.60 5.86
C ARG A 56 -25.74 22.84 5.50
N ASP A 57 -26.13 22.51 4.28
CA ASP A 57 -27.52 22.23 3.98
C ASP A 57 -27.78 20.73 4.15
N VAL A 58 -28.59 20.47 5.17
CA VAL A 58 -29.20 19.18 5.51
C VAL A 58 -30.54 19.14 4.80
N ASP A 59 -30.61 18.47 3.65
CA ASP A 59 -31.86 17.97 3.08
C ASP A 59 -31.71 16.43 3.06
N GLY A 60 -32.40 15.61 3.85
CA GLY A 60 -33.75 15.78 4.37
C GLY A 60 -34.79 15.08 3.50
N ASN A 61 -34.51 13.85 3.02
CA ASN A 61 -35.54 12.84 2.70
C ASN A 61 -34.88 11.52 2.21
N GLU A 62 -34.64 10.59 3.12
CA GLU A 62 -34.65 9.16 2.80
C GLU A 62 -35.72 8.50 3.69
N PRO A 63 -36.55 7.60 3.14
CA PRO A 63 -37.59 6.92 3.91
C PRO A 63 -36.97 6.03 4.99
N GLU A 64 -37.51 6.11 6.20
CA GLU A 64 -37.16 5.26 7.34
C GLU A 64 -37.31 3.78 6.97
N GLU A 65 -36.20 3.06 6.84
CA GLU A 65 -36.20 1.61 6.87
C GLU A 65 -36.35 1.13 8.33
N PRO A 66 -37.13 0.06 8.58
CA PRO A 66 -37.43 -0.37 9.94
C PRO A 66 -36.18 -0.89 10.66
N GLU A 67 -35.91 -0.33 11.83
CA GLU A 67 -34.88 -0.79 12.75
C GLU A 67 -35.10 -2.27 13.13
N LEU A 68 -34.25 -3.15 12.61
CA LEU A 68 -34.12 -4.51 13.12
C LEU A 68 -33.18 -4.48 14.33
N SER A 69 -33.78 -4.38 15.52
CA SER A 69 -33.12 -4.66 16.78
C SER A 69 -32.85 -6.16 16.88
N ASP A 70 -31.60 -6.57 16.73
CA ASP A 70 -31.15 -7.90 17.15
C ASP A 70 -29.97 -7.72 18.10
N THR A 71 -30.32 -7.61 19.38
CA THR A 71 -29.42 -7.62 20.52
C THR A 71 -29.42 -9.02 21.09
N SER A 72 -28.33 -9.78 20.92
CA SER A 72 -27.85 -10.74 21.91
C SER A 72 -26.57 -11.44 21.44
N LEU A 73 -25.74 -11.80 22.41
CA LEU A 73 -24.49 -12.57 22.33
C LEU A 73 -23.20 -11.74 22.26
N TYR A 74 -22.96 -10.97 23.32
CA TYR A 74 -21.62 -10.89 23.89
C TYR A 74 -21.61 -11.70 25.20
N GLU A 75 -20.75 -12.72 25.23
CA GLU A 75 -20.45 -13.49 26.43
C GLU A 75 -19.64 -12.63 27.40
N ASP A 76 -20.13 -12.55 28.64
CA ASP A 76 -19.56 -11.84 29.77
C ASP A 76 -18.17 -12.38 30.15
N PHE A 77 -17.17 -11.50 30.08
CA PHE A 77 -15.92 -11.69 30.83
C PHE A 77 -16.04 -10.98 32.18
N PRO A 78 -15.80 -11.67 33.32
CA PRO A 78 -15.97 -11.05 34.63
C PRO A 78 -14.88 -9.99 34.89
N ILE A 79 -15.32 -8.75 35.05
CA ILE A 79 -14.54 -7.64 35.59
C ILE A 79 -14.41 -7.89 37.10
N GLN A 80 -13.20 -8.22 37.56
CA GLN A 80 -12.86 -8.15 38.98
C GLN A 80 -12.82 -6.67 39.40
N THR A 81 -13.91 -6.21 40.01
CA THR A 81 -13.96 -5.01 40.82
C THR A 81 -13.38 -5.33 42.18
N ASP A 82 -12.15 -4.90 42.46
CA ASP A 82 -11.62 -4.90 43.82
C ASP A 82 -12.42 -3.88 44.64
N THR A 83 -13.25 -4.43 45.52
CA THR A 83 -14.06 -3.74 46.52
C THR A 83 -13.20 -3.09 47.59
N ASP A 84 -13.54 -1.84 47.89
CA ASP A 84 -13.20 -1.15 49.13
C ASP A 84 -13.47 -2.03 50.36
N ILE A 85 -12.43 -2.28 51.14
CA ILE A 85 -12.55 -2.78 52.51
C ILE A 85 -12.08 -1.66 53.43
N ASP A 86 -13.06 -0.92 53.92
CA ASP A 86 -12.97 -0.11 55.12
C ASP A 86 -12.92 -1.06 56.32
N MET A 87 -11.80 -1.05 57.04
CA MET A 87 -11.62 -1.73 58.33
C MET A 87 -11.03 -0.73 59.30
N THR A 88 -11.91 -0.23 60.15
CA THR A 88 -11.65 0.60 61.31
C THR A 88 -11.01 -0.25 62.41
N ASP A 89 -9.82 0.19 62.88
CA ASP A 89 -9.23 0.17 64.24
C ASP A 89 -9.23 -1.14 65.09
N PRO A 90 -8.12 -1.52 65.76
CA PRO A 90 -7.73 -0.85 67.00
C PRO A 90 -6.21 -0.67 67.23
N GLY A 91 -5.89 0.28 68.09
CA GLY A 91 -4.55 0.68 68.51
C GLY A 91 -3.57 -0.44 68.85
N LEU A 92 -2.32 -0.22 68.46
CA LEU A 92 -1.16 -0.96 68.90
C LEU A 92 -0.08 0.06 69.28
N GLU A 93 0.35 -0.11 70.52
CA GLU A 93 1.22 0.74 71.32
C GLU A 93 2.59 0.97 70.67
N ASP A 94 3.12 2.15 70.94
CA ASP A 94 4.46 2.59 70.63
C ASP A 94 5.52 1.60 71.15
N SER A 95 6.16 0.87 70.25
CA SER A 95 7.47 0.28 70.50
C SER A 95 8.48 0.95 69.58
N GLU A 96 9.19 1.94 70.13
CA GLU A 96 10.42 2.51 69.56
C GLU A 96 11.50 1.41 69.51
N ASP A 97 11.46 0.58 68.47
CA ASP A 97 12.59 -0.27 68.12
C ASP A 97 13.65 0.62 67.47
N GLU A 98 14.62 0.99 68.29
CA GLU A 98 15.87 1.63 67.98
C GLU A 98 16.64 0.79 66.94
N ILE A 99 16.30 1.00 65.65
CA ILE A 99 17.07 0.46 64.54
C ILE A 99 18.46 1.08 64.64
N THR A 100 19.39 0.26 65.09
CA THR A 100 20.82 0.53 65.15
C THR A 100 21.25 0.97 63.76
N VAL A 101 21.44 2.28 63.59
CA VAL A 101 21.97 2.89 62.37
C VAL A 101 23.39 2.39 62.22
N LEU A 102 23.56 1.23 61.58
CA LEU A 102 24.85 0.78 61.08
C LEU A 102 25.39 1.94 60.25
N ALA A 103 26.50 2.51 60.71
CA ALA A 103 27.16 3.65 60.11
C ALA A 103 27.47 3.34 58.64
N VAL A 104 26.56 3.76 57.75
CA VAL A 104 26.77 3.71 56.31
C VAL A 104 27.99 4.58 56.06
N GLN A 105 29.12 3.95 55.73
CA GLN A 105 30.33 4.65 55.31
C GLN A 105 29.93 5.62 54.20
N LYS A 106 29.95 6.93 54.51
CA LYS A 106 29.58 7.98 53.57
C LYS A 106 30.50 7.85 52.37
N SER A 107 29.93 7.56 51.20
CA SER A 107 30.68 7.45 49.96
C SER A 107 31.60 8.67 49.80
N PRO A 108 32.87 8.49 49.40
CA PRO A 108 33.79 9.61 49.18
C PRO A 108 33.26 10.63 48.17
N LEU A 109 32.32 10.22 47.30
CA LEU A 109 31.63 11.13 46.38
C LEU A 109 30.64 12.06 47.11
N ALA A 110 29.93 11.57 48.12
CA ALA A 110 28.95 12.36 48.86
C ALA A 110 29.61 13.52 49.62
N ALA A 111 30.81 13.30 50.17
CA ALA A 111 31.61 14.36 50.81
C ALA A 111 32.02 15.45 49.81
N LYS A 112 32.46 15.07 48.61
CA LYS A 112 32.83 16.01 47.53
C LYS A 112 31.63 16.82 47.03
N VAL A 113 30.49 16.17 46.81
CA VAL A 113 29.26 16.85 46.37
C VAL A 113 28.80 17.86 47.42
N ARG A 114 28.82 17.49 48.71
CA ARG A 114 28.49 18.42 49.80
C ARG A 114 29.39 19.64 49.83
N HIS A 115 30.70 19.44 49.71
CA HIS A 115 31.66 20.56 49.70
C HIS A 115 31.39 21.54 48.55
N ILE A 116 31.05 21.02 47.36
CA ILE A 116 30.69 21.87 46.21
C ILE A 116 29.41 22.67 46.51
N LEU A 117 28.37 22.04 47.08
CA LEU A 117 27.13 22.73 47.41
C LEU A 117 27.33 23.83 48.46
N GLU A 118 28.18 23.60 49.47
CA GLU A 118 28.54 24.61 50.47
C GLU A 118 29.28 25.80 49.85
N GLU A 119 30.15 25.56 48.86
CA GLU A 119 30.87 26.63 48.15
C GLU A 119 29.94 27.43 47.22
N MET A 120 28.97 26.75 46.61
CA MET A 120 27.90 27.39 45.84
C MET A 120 27.05 28.31 46.73
N ASP A 121 26.71 27.86 47.94
CA ASP A 121 25.98 28.69 48.90
C ASP A 121 26.81 29.90 49.38
N ARG A 122 28.13 29.75 49.58
CA ARG A 122 29.02 30.88 49.92
C ARG A 122 29.12 31.92 48.81
N THR A 123 29.06 31.49 47.56
CA THR A 123 29.12 32.38 46.38
C THR A 123 27.74 32.90 45.97
N ASN A 124 26.69 32.57 46.73
CA ASN A 124 25.29 32.92 46.43
C ASN A 124 24.83 32.43 45.04
N LEU A 125 25.35 31.29 44.58
CA LEU A 125 24.99 30.67 43.32
C LEU A 125 24.11 29.44 43.58
N LYS A 126 22.83 29.45 43.17
CA LYS A 126 21.98 28.27 43.34
C LYS A 126 22.32 27.20 42.31
N PHE A 127 22.03 25.95 42.67
CA PHE A 127 22.30 24.82 41.77
C PHE A 127 21.54 24.92 40.43
N VAL A 128 20.33 25.48 40.46
CA VAL A 128 19.55 25.73 39.23
C VAL A 128 20.24 26.78 38.36
N ASP A 129 20.67 27.91 38.93
CA ASP A 129 21.37 28.98 38.20
C ASP A 129 22.72 28.50 37.65
N PHE A 130 23.44 27.65 38.39
CA PHE A 130 24.65 27.01 37.90
C PHE A 130 24.37 26.09 36.71
N LEU A 131 23.33 25.25 36.80
CA LEU A 131 22.96 24.38 35.68
C LEU A 131 22.50 25.19 34.46
N ASP A 132 21.75 26.27 34.66
CA ASP A 132 21.30 27.16 33.61
C ASP A 132 22.48 27.89 32.93
N GLY A 133 23.36 28.51 33.72
CA GLY A 133 24.57 29.17 33.22
C GLY A 133 25.49 28.22 32.45
N VAL A 134 25.70 26.99 32.95
CA VAL A 134 26.41 25.95 32.20
C VAL A 134 25.65 25.60 30.91
N SER A 135 24.32 25.53 30.94
CA SER A 135 23.45 25.11 29.82
C SER A 135 23.00 26.26 28.90
N TRP A 136 23.89 27.22 28.61
CA TRP A 136 23.66 28.35 27.70
C TRP A 136 22.68 29.44 28.18
N GLY A 137 22.30 29.44 29.47
CA GLY A 137 21.47 30.51 30.05
C GLY A 137 22.17 31.87 30.15
N ASP A 138 23.51 31.88 30.11
CA ASP A 138 24.33 33.09 30.20
C ASP A 138 25.38 33.19 29.06
N GLN A 139 25.54 34.40 28.52
CA GLN A 139 26.43 34.65 27.38
C GLN A 139 27.91 34.58 27.78
N ASP A 140 28.27 35.09 28.95
CA ASP A 140 29.66 35.08 29.43
C ASP A 140 30.10 33.65 29.77
N CYS A 141 29.23 32.86 30.40
CA CYS A 141 29.43 31.43 30.62
C CYS A 141 29.61 30.66 29.31
N THR A 142 28.95 31.10 28.23
CA THR A 142 29.09 30.48 26.90
C THR A 142 30.42 30.79 26.23
N GLN A 143 31.06 31.93 26.52
CA GLN A 143 32.36 32.31 25.96
C GLN A 143 33.54 31.73 26.76
N ASP A 144 33.37 31.51 28.06
CA ASP A 144 34.41 30.94 28.92
C ASP A 144 34.89 29.56 28.41
N ALA A 145 36.21 29.40 28.26
CA ALA A 145 36.80 28.19 27.69
C ALA A 145 36.66 26.97 28.62
N LYS A 146 36.73 27.18 29.94
CA LYS A 146 36.62 26.10 30.92
C LYS A 146 35.19 25.60 31.02
N ILE A 147 34.20 26.50 31.10
CA ILE A 147 32.78 26.14 31.14
C ILE A 147 32.37 25.40 29.87
N ARG A 148 32.81 25.87 28.69
CA ARG A 148 32.59 25.15 27.43
C ARG A 148 33.16 23.73 27.43
N SER A 149 34.38 23.56 27.95
CA SER A 149 35.02 22.25 28.04
C SER A 149 34.23 21.29 28.94
N GLU A 150 33.88 21.74 30.16
CA GLU A 150 33.10 20.93 31.11
C GLU A 150 31.69 20.62 30.61
N ARG A 151 31.02 21.59 29.96
CA ARG A 151 29.73 21.35 29.28
C ARG A 151 29.86 20.27 28.21
N THR A 152 30.90 20.33 27.40
CA THR A 152 31.15 19.32 26.35
C THR A 152 31.35 17.94 26.97
N ILE A 153 32.13 17.85 28.06
CA ILE A 153 32.34 16.61 28.82
C ILE A 153 31.00 16.09 29.35
N LEU A 154 30.17 16.95 29.95
CA LEU A 154 28.86 16.58 30.49
C LEU A 154 27.94 16.01 29.41
N LEU A 155 27.79 16.71 28.29
CA LEU A 155 26.83 16.36 27.23
C LEU A 155 27.24 15.11 26.43
N HIS A 156 28.53 14.80 26.35
CA HIS A 156 29.03 13.59 25.73
C HIS A 156 29.18 12.43 26.72
N ASN A 157 28.93 12.65 28.01
CA ASN A 157 29.07 11.59 29.00
C ASN A 157 27.86 10.62 28.92
N PRO A 158 28.07 9.30 28.74
CA PRO A 158 26.97 8.34 28.73
C PRO A 158 26.19 8.30 30.06
N LYS A 159 26.79 8.78 31.16
CA LYS A 159 26.10 8.91 32.45
C LYS A 159 24.97 9.93 32.43
N LEU A 160 24.99 10.92 31.52
CA LEU A 160 23.93 11.94 31.43
C LEU A 160 22.57 11.29 31.19
N GLN A 161 22.47 10.29 30.32
CA GLN A 161 21.23 9.55 30.10
C GLN A 161 20.73 8.87 31.39
N SER A 162 21.63 8.29 32.18
CA SER A 162 21.29 7.70 33.47
C SER A 162 20.82 8.75 34.48
N VAL A 163 21.42 9.94 34.47
CA VAL A 163 21.02 11.07 35.33
C VAL A 163 19.61 11.54 34.95
N LEU A 164 19.36 11.81 33.67
CA LEU A 164 18.03 12.20 33.17
C LEU A 164 16.97 11.14 33.48
N HIS A 165 17.30 9.86 33.30
CA HIS A 165 16.37 8.78 33.65
C HIS A 165 16.07 8.75 35.16
N LYS A 166 17.07 8.94 36.02
CA LYS A 166 16.88 9.00 37.48
C LYS A 166 16.12 10.25 37.91
N TRP A 167 16.27 11.37 37.22
CA TRP A 167 15.46 12.57 37.45
C TRP A 167 13.99 12.33 37.08
N ALA A 168 13.75 11.61 35.97
CA ALA A 168 12.40 11.26 35.53
C ALA A 168 11.76 10.13 36.36
N VAL A 169 12.58 9.21 36.86
CA VAL A 169 12.18 8.04 37.65
C VAL A 169 13.17 7.85 38.81
N PRO A 170 12.97 8.56 39.94
CA PRO A 170 13.87 8.45 41.08
C PRO A 170 13.95 7.00 41.62
N PRO A 171 15.15 6.52 41.99
CA PRO A 171 15.31 5.17 42.52
C PRO A 171 14.52 5.01 43.82
N ARG A 172 13.89 3.84 43.98
CA ARG A 172 13.16 3.49 45.22
C ARG A 172 14.15 2.82 46.18
N MET A 173 14.11 3.20 47.46
CA MET A 173 14.84 2.44 48.48
C MET A 173 14.22 1.05 48.62
N THR A 174 15.07 0.01 48.59
CA THR A 174 14.66 -1.39 48.76
C THR A 174 13.89 -1.53 50.08
N GLY A 175 12.67 -2.08 50.03
CA GLY A 175 11.80 -2.27 51.20
C GLY A 175 10.91 -1.08 51.59
N SER A 176 11.06 0.11 50.98
CA SER A 176 10.22 1.26 51.31
C SER A 176 8.83 1.16 50.67
N LYS A 177 7.76 1.22 51.48
CA LYS A 177 6.36 1.32 51.00
C LYS A 177 5.92 2.75 50.64
N LYS A 178 6.74 3.78 50.92
CA LYS A 178 6.38 5.19 50.67
C LYS A 178 6.22 5.48 49.17
N LYS A 179 5.35 6.45 48.83
CA LYS A 179 5.19 6.97 47.45
C LYS A 179 6.56 7.39 46.91
N ARG A 180 6.90 6.98 45.68
CA ARG A 180 8.14 7.39 45.01
C ARG A 180 8.13 8.92 44.89
N ALA A 181 9.27 9.57 45.18
CA ALA A 181 9.44 10.99 44.94
C ALA A 181 9.19 11.30 43.46
N GLU A 182 8.50 12.40 43.18
CA GLU A 182 8.14 12.76 41.80
C GLU A 182 9.37 13.26 41.02
N GLY A 183 10.37 13.82 41.70
CA GLY A 183 11.59 14.32 41.06
C GLY A 183 11.27 15.35 39.97
N ALA A 184 11.97 15.26 38.84
CA ALA A 184 11.68 16.06 37.65
C ALA A 184 10.76 15.33 36.66
N SER A 185 10.06 14.28 37.09
CA SER A 185 9.19 13.47 36.22
C SER A 185 8.16 14.29 35.46
N PRO A 186 7.42 15.24 36.08
CA PRO A 186 6.43 16.04 35.36
C PRO A 186 7.05 16.89 34.25
N VAL A 187 8.15 17.59 34.56
CA VAL A 187 8.84 18.48 33.63
C VAL A 187 9.46 17.70 32.46
N ILE A 188 10.16 16.60 32.75
CA ILE A 188 10.80 15.78 31.71
C ILE A 188 9.76 15.15 30.79
N LYS A 189 8.63 14.67 31.32
CA LYS A 189 7.56 14.10 30.51
C LYS A 189 6.91 15.14 29.61
N ALA A 190 6.56 16.31 30.15
CA ALA A 190 5.98 17.41 29.37
C ALA A 190 6.94 17.83 28.23
N PHE A 191 8.20 18.11 28.58
CA PHE A 191 9.23 18.43 27.59
C PHE A 191 9.40 17.34 26.53
N SER A 192 9.40 16.06 26.93
CA SER A 192 9.57 14.95 25.98
C SER A 192 8.42 14.87 24.99
N VAL A 193 7.18 15.10 25.44
CA VAL A 193 6.00 15.11 24.57
C VAL A 193 6.12 16.27 23.58
N ASP A 194 6.37 17.49 24.06
CA ASP A 194 6.48 18.67 23.19
C ASP A 194 7.60 18.51 22.16
N TYR A 195 8.79 18.10 22.60
CA TYR A 195 9.93 17.87 21.73
C TYR A 195 9.66 16.79 20.68
N ILE A 196 9.04 15.67 21.06
CA ILE A 196 8.69 14.60 20.13
C ILE A 196 7.63 15.10 19.13
N CYS A 197 6.61 15.82 19.60
CA CYS A 197 5.58 16.40 18.73
C CYS A 197 6.18 17.33 17.68
N ASP A 198 7.11 18.21 18.07
CA ASP A 198 7.77 19.12 17.14
C ASP A 198 8.66 18.39 16.14
N LYS A 199 9.42 17.39 16.58
CA LYS A 199 10.22 16.55 15.66
C LYS A 199 9.34 15.78 14.69
N VAL A 200 8.26 15.16 15.15
CA VAL A 200 7.31 14.44 14.30
C VAL A 200 6.63 15.39 13.31
N ARG A 201 6.30 16.63 13.69
CA ARG A 201 5.74 17.65 12.78
C ARG A 201 6.71 17.97 11.64
N VAL A 202 8.00 18.15 11.94
CA VAL A 202 9.04 18.40 10.92
C VAL A 202 9.18 17.21 9.98
N GLU A 203 9.31 15.99 10.52
CA GLU A 203 9.36 14.76 9.72
C GLU A 203 8.14 14.62 8.79
N PHE A 204 6.94 14.92 9.29
CA PHE A 204 5.71 14.89 8.49
C PHE A 204 5.71 15.92 7.36
N ALA A 205 6.28 17.10 7.58
CA ALA A 205 6.37 18.13 6.55
C ALA A 205 7.31 17.69 5.42
N GLU A 206 8.42 17.03 5.76
CA GLU A 206 9.36 16.46 4.78
C GLU A 206 8.74 15.31 3.97
N ALA A 207 7.91 14.47 4.61
CA ALA A 207 7.22 13.37 3.94
C ALA A 207 6.03 13.84 3.06
N ALA A 208 5.52 15.05 3.27
CA ALA A 208 4.28 15.54 2.66
C ALA A 208 4.30 15.47 1.13
N ALA A 209 5.39 15.92 0.49
CA ALA A 209 5.52 15.96 -0.96
C ALA A 209 5.40 14.57 -1.60
N HIS A 210 5.78 13.52 -0.88
CA HIS A 210 5.75 12.15 -1.38
C HIS A 210 4.39 11.45 -1.23
N LEU A 211 3.58 11.92 -0.27
CA LEU A 211 2.24 11.43 -0.01
C LEU A 211 1.16 12.13 -0.84
N SER A 212 1.51 13.25 -1.47
CA SER A 212 0.66 13.93 -2.43
C SER A 212 0.66 13.22 -3.78
N SER A 213 -0.50 13.17 -4.43
CA SER A 213 -0.56 12.87 -5.86
C SER A 213 -0.08 14.08 -6.67
N PRO A 214 0.53 13.87 -7.85
CA PRO A 214 0.84 14.96 -8.77
C PRO A 214 -0.41 15.79 -9.09
N ALA A 215 -0.34 17.11 -8.90
CA ALA A 215 -1.50 18.00 -9.06
C ALA A 215 -2.07 18.03 -10.49
N SER A 216 -1.25 17.73 -11.50
CA SER A 216 -1.64 17.74 -12.91
C SER A 216 -2.33 16.45 -13.37
N VAL A 217 -2.28 15.37 -12.58
CA VAL A 217 -2.73 14.03 -13.00
C VAL A 217 -3.44 13.34 -11.83
N ASP A 218 -4.70 13.71 -11.61
CA ASP A 218 -5.45 13.26 -10.43
C ASP A 218 -5.62 11.72 -10.37
N VAL A 219 -5.75 11.07 -11.53
CA VAL A 219 -5.97 9.61 -11.67
C VAL A 219 -5.48 9.11 -13.04
N GLN A 220 -4.24 8.63 -13.12
CA GLN A 220 -3.77 7.83 -14.27
C GLN A 220 -3.39 6.42 -13.83
N VAL A 221 -3.59 5.46 -14.73
CA VAL A 221 -3.39 4.03 -14.45
C VAL A 221 -1.94 3.77 -14.07
N GLU A 222 -1.01 4.42 -14.77
CA GLU A 222 0.44 4.33 -14.55
C GLU A 222 0.77 4.76 -13.12
N THR A 223 0.31 5.95 -12.70
CA THR A 223 0.57 6.48 -11.35
C THR A 223 -0.01 5.60 -10.24
N LEU A 224 -1.18 5.00 -10.48
CA LEU A 224 -1.81 4.08 -9.53
C LEU A 224 -1.06 2.77 -9.41
N THR A 225 -0.65 2.18 -10.54
CA THR A 225 0.07 0.90 -10.60
C THR A 225 1.51 0.99 -10.12
N GLU A 226 2.17 2.13 -10.30
CA GLU A 226 3.51 2.40 -9.75
C GLU A 226 3.55 2.45 -8.22
N THR A 227 2.42 2.78 -7.59
CA THR A 227 2.36 2.98 -6.14
C THR A 227 2.24 1.64 -5.41
N SER A 228 3.35 1.13 -4.88
CA SER A 228 3.35 -0.06 -4.02
C SER A 228 3.45 0.27 -2.53
N PHE A 229 2.79 -0.52 -1.68
CA PHE A 229 2.89 -0.39 -0.22
C PHE A 229 4.33 -0.58 0.28
N SER A 230 5.10 -1.49 -0.30
CA SER A 230 6.50 -1.72 0.07
C SER A 230 7.37 -0.51 -0.22
N THR A 231 7.24 0.09 -1.41
CA THR A 231 8.01 1.29 -1.77
C THR A 231 7.64 2.46 -0.86
N MET A 232 6.35 2.64 -0.57
CA MET A 232 5.88 3.68 0.35
C MET A 232 6.37 3.45 1.78
N SER A 233 6.38 2.20 2.25
CA SER A 233 6.88 1.83 3.59
C SER A 233 8.34 2.22 3.74
N SER A 234 9.21 1.83 2.80
CA SER A 234 10.64 2.17 2.85
C SER A 234 10.87 3.68 2.79
N LEU A 235 10.07 4.40 1.99
CA LEU A 235 10.14 5.85 1.89
C LEU A 235 9.77 6.54 3.21
N LEU A 236 8.65 6.15 3.82
CA LEU A 236 8.18 6.72 5.09
C LEU A 236 9.11 6.35 6.25
N GLN A 237 9.66 5.14 6.27
CA GLN A 237 10.68 4.78 7.25
C GLN A 237 11.91 5.69 7.16
N THR A 238 12.30 6.08 5.96
CA THR A 238 13.46 6.97 5.72
C THR A 238 13.14 8.43 6.06
N LYS A 239 11.93 8.90 5.71
CA LYS A 239 11.52 10.31 5.86
C LYS A 239 10.91 10.64 7.22
N THR A 240 10.39 9.64 7.93
CA THR A 240 9.75 9.80 9.24
C THR A 240 10.30 8.82 10.28
N PRO A 241 11.63 8.79 10.50
CA PRO A 241 12.25 7.73 11.31
C PRO A 241 11.78 7.73 12.77
N LEU A 242 11.54 8.89 13.39
CA LEU A 242 11.04 8.95 14.78
C LEU A 242 9.60 8.44 14.85
N LEU A 243 8.72 8.97 14.01
CA LEU A 243 7.32 8.55 13.98
C LEU A 243 7.19 7.07 13.65
N TRP A 244 7.91 6.61 12.63
CA TRP A 244 7.95 5.22 12.22
C TRP A 244 8.35 4.32 13.38
N ARG A 245 9.45 4.66 14.08
CA ARG A 245 9.92 3.88 15.23
C ARG A 245 8.91 3.87 16.36
N LEU A 246 8.24 4.99 16.65
CA LEU A 246 7.19 5.06 17.66
C LEU A 246 6.03 4.12 17.31
N LEU A 247 5.44 4.28 16.12
CA LEU A 247 4.32 3.44 15.69
C LEU A 247 4.70 1.96 15.56
N HIS A 248 5.90 1.67 15.04
CA HIS A 248 6.40 0.30 14.94
C HIS A 248 6.59 -0.33 16.32
N SER A 249 7.07 0.43 17.31
CA SER A 249 7.23 -0.07 18.69
C SER A 249 5.88 -0.34 19.38
N LEU A 250 4.83 0.41 19.03
CA LEU A 250 3.48 0.23 19.55
C LEU A 250 2.70 -0.90 18.87
N THR A 251 3.03 -1.19 17.61
CA THR A 251 2.32 -2.20 16.79
C THR A 251 3.03 -3.56 16.78
N GLY A 252 4.33 -3.61 17.08
CA GLY A 252 5.09 -4.84 17.18
C GLY A 252 4.77 -5.63 18.45
N ARG A 253 4.67 -6.96 18.34
CA ARG A 253 4.67 -7.86 19.50
C ARG A 253 6.11 -8.14 19.91
N THR A 254 6.38 -8.19 21.22
CA THR A 254 7.72 -8.46 21.77
C THR A 254 8.31 -9.83 21.41
N THR A 255 7.51 -10.71 20.80
CA THR A 255 7.91 -12.05 20.33
C THR A 255 8.05 -12.07 18.80
N ASP A 256 8.96 -11.28 18.25
CA ASP A 256 9.29 -11.30 16.83
C ASP A 256 10.12 -12.54 16.49
N ARG A 257 9.47 -13.60 16.01
CA ARG A 257 10.13 -14.74 15.35
C ARG A 257 9.65 -15.02 13.93
N ASP A 258 8.59 -14.36 13.46
CA ASP A 258 8.00 -14.66 12.14
C ASP A 258 8.09 -13.46 11.18
N ASP A 259 8.81 -13.63 10.07
CA ASP A 259 8.94 -12.64 8.98
C ASP A 259 7.58 -12.18 8.41
N HIS A 260 6.53 -13.01 8.53
CA HIS A 260 5.17 -12.66 8.14
C HIS A 260 4.51 -11.61 9.05
N SER A 261 4.87 -11.59 10.34
CA SER A 261 4.40 -10.60 11.30
C SER A 261 4.93 -9.21 10.94
N ARG A 262 6.23 -9.14 10.58
CA ARG A 262 6.91 -7.88 10.25
C ARG A 262 6.28 -7.14 9.06
N LYS A 263 6.02 -7.85 7.95
CA LYS A 263 5.39 -7.26 6.75
C LYS A 263 3.99 -6.69 7.03
N LYS A 264 3.25 -7.33 7.95
CA LYS A 264 1.93 -6.85 8.37
C LYS A 264 2.06 -5.55 9.18
N THR A 265 3.04 -5.48 10.08
CA THR A 265 3.33 -4.28 10.88
C THR A 265 3.71 -3.08 10.00
N GLU A 266 4.61 -3.26 9.03
CA GLU A 266 5.03 -2.20 8.10
C GLU A 266 3.85 -1.61 7.32
N THR A 267 2.93 -2.48 6.87
CA THR A 267 1.70 -2.05 6.17
C THR A 267 0.80 -1.23 7.09
N VAL A 268 0.59 -1.68 8.34
CA VAL A 268 -0.23 -0.97 9.33
C VAL A 268 0.36 0.40 9.65
N VAL A 269 1.67 0.47 9.92
CA VAL A 269 2.36 1.75 10.20
C VAL A 269 2.22 2.70 9.02
N THR A 270 2.43 2.22 7.79
CA THR A 270 2.27 3.02 6.57
C THR A 270 0.84 3.55 6.41
N THR A 271 -0.17 2.72 6.67
CA THR A 271 -1.58 3.15 6.63
C THR A 271 -1.85 4.22 7.69
N ILE A 272 -1.41 4.06 8.94
CA ILE A 272 -1.60 5.05 10.01
C ILE A 272 -0.95 6.39 9.65
N ILE A 273 0.30 6.37 9.18
CA ILE A 273 1.00 7.60 8.74
C ILE A 273 0.25 8.27 7.60
N SER A 274 -0.28 7.48 6.65
CA SER A 274 -1.06 8.00 5.52
C SER A 274 -2.39 8.60 5.96
N MET A 275 -3.08 7.99 6.93
CA MET A 275 -4.31 8.55 7.52
C MET A 275 -4.02 9.90 8.18
N LEU A 276 -3.00 9.95 9.04
CA LEU A 276 -2.57 11.18 9.70
C LEU A 276 -2.16 12.27 8.69
N ALA A 277 -1.48 11.90 7.60
CA ALA A 277 -1.12 12.83 6.53
C ALA A 277 -2.36 13.41 5.86
N TYR A 278 -3.33 12.55 5.54
CA TYR A 278 -4.57 12.91 4.86
C TYR A 278 -5.45 13.82 5.73
N THR A 279 -5.58 13.52 7.03
CA THR A 279 -6.34 14.36 7.98
C THR A 279 -5.73 15.77 8.11
N ARG A 280 -4.41 15.91 7.89
CA ARG A 280 -3.76 17.23 7.89
C ARG A 280 -3.91 17.99 6.57
N SER A 281 -4.10 17.28 5.46
CA SER A 281 -4.29 17.88 4.15
C SER A 281 -4.86 16.84 3.20
N HIS A 282 -6.03 17.13 2.63
CA HIS A 282 -6.67 16.26 1.65
C HIS A 282 -5.87 16.08 0.36
N HIS A 283 -4.82 16.87 0.13
CA HIS A 283 -3.89 16.68 -1.00
C HIS A 283 -2.93 15.52 -0.78
N ARG A 284 -2.70 15.09 0.47
CA ARG A 284 -1.80 13.98 0.84
C ARG A 284 -2.55 12.65 0.84
N ASN A 285 -3.13 12.31 -0.31
CA ASN A 285 -4.15 11.29 -0.45
C ASN A 285 -3.74 10.10 -1.33
N ARG A 286 -2.45 9.94 -1.64
CA ARG A 286 -1.98 8.94 -2.61
C ARG A 286 -2.39 7.52 -2.24
N ILE A 287 -2.27 7.13 -0.97
CA ILE A 287 -2.70 5.81 -0.49
C ILE A 287 -4.23 5.71 -0.41
N GLN A 288 -4.90 6.77 0.02
CA GLN A 288 -6.36 6.83 0.08
C GLN A 288 -6.97 6.60 -1.32
N LYS A 289 -6.44 7.23 -2.36
CA LYS A 289 -6.88 7.03 -3.75
C LYS A 289 -6.74 5.56 -4.19
N LEU A 290 -5.59 4.95 -3.92
CA LEU A 290 -5.33 3.54 -4.22
C LEU A 290 -6.33 2.63 -3.50
N LEU A 291 -6.51 2.83 -2.19
CA LEU A 291 -7.45 2.06 -1.38
C LEU A 291 -8.90 2.26 -1.85
N SER A 292 -9.26 3.47 -2.28
CA SER A 292 -10.60 3.77 -2.76
C SER A 292 -10.96 2.97 -4.00
N LEU A 293 -10.07 2.96 -5.00
CA LEU A 293 -10.28 2.16 -6.20
C LEU A 293 -10.32 0.67 -5.87
N TYR A 294 -9.40 0.20 -5.02
CA TYR A 294 -9.41 -1.18 -4.55
C TYR A 294 -10.75 -1.57 -3.91
N PHE A 295 -11.24 -0.77 -2.96
CA PHE A 295 -12.49 -1.06 -2.26
C PHE A 295 -13.73 -0.94 -3.16
N LYS A 296 -13.72 -0.04 -4.14
CA LYS A 296 -14.80 0.07 -5.13
C LYS A 296 -14.94 -1.23 -5.91
N PHE A 297 -13.83 -1.77 -6.40
CA PHE A 297 -13.82 -3.04 -7.12
C PHE A 297 -13.98 -4.27 -6.21
N LYS A 298 -13.82 -4.11 -4.88
CA LYS A 298 -14.24 -5.12 -3.89
C LYS A 298 -15.71 -5.05 -3.51
N GLY A 299 -16.49 -4.15 -4.11
CA GLY A 299 -17.94 -4.07 -3.90
C GLY A 299 -18.32 -3.41 -2.57
N VAL A 300 -17.45 -2.55 -2.01
CA VAL A 300 -17.82 -1.76 -0.82
C VAL A 300 -18.96 -0.80 -1.19
N SER A 301 -20.04 -0.83 -0.39
CA SER A 301 -21.22 0.01 -0.57
C SER A 301 -20.90 1.50 -0.34
N ALA A 302 -21.78 2.40 -0.81
CA ALA A 302 -21.63 3.84 -0.58
C ALA A 302 -21.51 4.18 0.93
N LYS A 303 -22.40 3.63 1.78
CA LYS A 303 -22.31 3.78 3.25
C LYS A 303 -20.99 3.24 3.83
N GLY A 304 -20.47 2.15 3.27
CA GLY A 304 -19.15 1.62 3.63
C GLY A 304 -18.02 2.59 3.28
N PHE A 305 -18.10 3.23 2.11
CA PHE A 305 -17.19 4.31 1.73
C PHE A 305 -17.29 5.51 2.64
N ASP A 306 -18.49 5.93 3.04
CA ASP A 306 -18.67 7.07 3.94
C ASP A 306 -18.00 6.81 5.29
N THR A 307 -18.13 5.58 5.80
CA THR A 307 -17.45 5.14 7.03
C THR A 307 -15.93 5.14 6.87
N LEU A 308 -15.41 4.54 5.80
CA LEU A 308 -13.95 4.46 5.54
C LEU A 308 -13.34 5.84 5.26
N HIS A 309 -14.10 6.72 4.61
CA HIS A 309 -13.71 8.09 4.33
C HIS A 309 -13.64 8.93 5.60
N ALA A 310 -14.63 8.80 6.49
CA ALA A 310 -14.62 9.42 7.81
C ALA A 310 -13.41 8.96 8.66
N MET A 311 -12.96 7.72 8.45
CA MET A 311 -11.73 7.18 9.06
C MET A 311 -10.43 7.58 8.34
N ALA A 312 -10.47 8.44 7.32
CA ALA A 312 -9.31 8.84 6.52
C ALA A 312 -8.59 7.68 5.78
N LEU A 313 -9.29 6.55 5.57
CA LEU A 313 -8.75 5.38 4.86
C LEU A 313 -8.96 5.46 3.34
N THR A 314 -10.06 6.09 2.92
CA THR A 314 -10.41 6.24 1.51
C THR A 314 -10.80 7.68 1.18
N MET A 315 -10.84 7.97 -0.11
CA MET A 315 -11.57 9.08 -0.69
C MET A 315 -13.08 8.83 -0.59
N SER A 316 -13.88 9.86 -0.88
CA SER A 316 -15.34 9.74 -0.88
C SER A 316 -15.83 8.80 -1.98
N HIS A 317 -17.03 8.23 -1.79
CA HIS A 317 -17.68 7.39 -2.81
C HIS A 317 -17.85 8.13 -4.14
N LYS A 318 -18.26 9.41 -4.08
CA LYS A 318 -18.40 10.28 -5.25
C LYS A 318 -17.08 10.43 -6.00
N TRP A 319 -16.00 10.85 -5.31
CA TRP A 319 -14.69 10.99 -5.93
C TRP A 319 -14.25 9.69 -6.61
N THR A 320 -14.49 8.56 -5.94
CA THR A 320 -14.09 7.24 -6.43
C THR A 320 -14.86 6.83 -7.69
N SER A 321 -16.16 7.10 -7.74
CA SER A 321 -16.99 6.81 -8.92
C SER A 321 -16.59 7.70 -10.10
N ASP A 322 -16.42 9.01 -9.86
CA ASP A 322 -15.97 9.96 -10.87
C ASP A 322 -14.55 9.58 -11.38
N ALA A 323 -13.68 9.06 -10.52
CA ALA A 323 -12.35 8.59 -10.88
C ALA A 323 -12.39 7.36 -11.80
N VAL A 324 -13.23 6.37 -11.49
CA VAL A 324 -13.41 5.17 -12.33
C VAL A 324 -13.97 5.57 -13.71
N GLU A 325 -14.93 6.49 -13.75
CA GLU A 325 -15.48 7.01 -15.00
C GLU A 325 -14.41 7.72 -15.84
N ARG A 326 -13.58 8.57 -15.22
CA ARG A 326 -12.45 9.23 -15.91
C ARG A 326 -11.45 8.22 -16.49
N ILE A 327 -11.10 7.18 -15.73
CA ILE A 327 -10.22 6.10 -16.22
C ILE A 327 -10.88 5.40 -17.41
N SER A 328 -12.15 5.01 -17.29
CA SER A 328 -12.90 4.33 -18.36
C SER A 328 -12.92 5.17 -19.65
N ASN A 329 -13.26 6.46 -19.53
CA ASN A 329 -13.28 7.40 -20.65
C ASN A 329 -11.88 7.61 -21.27
N HIS A 330 -10.81 7.51 -20.47
CA HIS A 330 -9.44 7.56 -20.98
C HIS A 330 -9.09 6.29 -21.77
N CYS A 331 -9.37 5.10 -21.21
CA CYS A 331 -9.16 3.82 -21.89
C CYS A 331 -9.95 3.75 -23.20
N MET A 332 -11.20 4.20 -23.23
CA MET A 332 -12.01 4.21 -24.47
C MET A 332 -11.45 5.14 -25.54
N ARG A 333 -10.87 6.29 -25.16
CA ARG A 333 -10.17 7.16 -26.11
C ARG A 333 -8.92 6.50 -26.68
N ASP A 334 -8.15 5.82 -25.83
CA ASP A 334 -6.94 5.10 -26.24
C ASP A 334 -7.27 3.93 -27.19
N VAL A 335 -8.32 3.16 -26.89
CA VAL A 335 -8.87 2.11 -27.77
C VAL A 335 -9.15 2.66 -29.16
N ARG A 336 -9.94 3.73 -29.25
CA ARG A 336 -10.30 4.36 -30.53
C ARG A 336 -9.08 4.83 -31.30
N SER A 337 -8.11 5.45 -30.60
CA SER A 337 -6.85 5.88 -31.20
C SER A 337 -6.09 4.70 -31.80
N LYS A 338 -5.94 3.61 -31.05
CA LYS A 338 -5.20 2.40 -31.47
C LYS A 338 -5.92 1.60 -32.55
N MET A 339 -7.25 1.55 -32.55
CA MET A 339 -8.03 0.88 -33.59
C MET A 339 -7.85 1.50 -34.99
N ASN A 340 -7.54 2.80 -35.05
CA ASN A 340 -7.22 3.47 -36.31
C ASN A 340 -5.80 3.15 -36.83
N LEU A 341 -4.91 2.68 -35.94
CA LEU A 341 -3.51 2.46 -36.25
C LEU A 341 -3.16 0.98 -36.46
N TYR A 342 -3.88 0.08 -35.77
CA TYR A 342 -3.51 -1.33 -35.66
C TYR A 342 -4.68 -2.25 -35.97
N PRO A 343 -4.42 -3.47 -36.45
CA PRO A 343 -5.42 -4.53 -36.53
C PRO A 343 -6.03 -4.80 -35.16
N TRP A 344 -7.35 -4.95 -35.15
CA TRP A 344 -8.11 -5.23 -33.95
C TRP A 344 -9.19 -6.28 -34.21
N LEU A 345 -9.57 -6.96 -33.13
CA LEU A 345 -10.64 -7.95 -33.08
C LEU A 345 -11.51 -7.63 -31.86
N ILE A 346 -12.81 -7.81 -31.97
CA ILE A 346 -13.71 -7.81 -30.82
C ILE A 346 -14.20 -9.24 -30.58
N SER A 347 -14.21 -9.67 -29.33
CA SER A 347 -14.98 -10.83 -28.90
C SER A 347 -15.92 -10.42 -27.78
N TYR A 348 -17.08 -11.05 -27.71
CA TYR A 348 -18.02 -10.87 -26.63
C TYR A 348 -18.64 -12.21 -26.26
N ASP A 349 -19.09 -12.32 -25.01
CA ASP A 349 -19.75 -13.50 -24.49
C ASP A 349 -20.73 -13.10 -23.37
N ASN A 350 -21.70 -13.97 -23.11
CA ASN A 350 -22.65 -13.83 -22.03
C ASN A 350 -21.94 -13.81 -20.66
N VAL A 351 -22.34 -12.87 -19.81
CA VAL A 351 -21.91 -12.78 -18.43
C VAL A 351 -23.10 -12.97 -17.52
N ASN A 352 -22.96 -13.98 -16.66
CA ASN A 352 -23.98 -14.42 -15.73
C ASN A 352 -23.52 -14.09 -14.30
N ILE A 353 -24.12 -13.05 -13.70
CA ILE A 353 -23.74 -12.56 -12.37
C ILE A 353 -24.84 -12.97 -11.38
N PRO A 354 -24.59 -13.97 -10.51
CA PRO A 354 -25.54 -14.32 -9.47
C PRO A 354 -25.52 -13.27 -8.36
N PHE A 355 -26.63 -12.54 -8.19
CA PHE A 355 -26.83 -11.67 -7.04
C PHE A 355 -27.43 -12.50 -5.91
N ARG A 356 -26.55 -13.01 -5.04
CA ARG A 356 -26.94 -13.81 -3.88
C ARG A 356 -27.40 -12.89 -2.75
N VAL A 357 -28.61 -13.12 -2.26
CA VAL A 357 -29.11 -12.55 -1.02
C VAL A 357 -28.79 -13.48 0.14
N PHE A 358 -28.27 -12.90 1.23
CA PHE A 358 -27.76 -13.64 2.38
C PHE A 358 -28.89 -14.28 3.21
N SER A 359 -30.07 -13.67 3.19
CA SER A 359 -31.30 -14.24 3.74
C SER A 359 -32.40 -14.16 2.69
N GLN A 360 -32.86 -15.32 2.23
CA GLN A 360 -33.92 -15.41 1.24
C GLN A 360 -35.26 -15.17 1.95
N ARG A 361 -35.91 -14.04 1.68
CA ARG A 361 -37.26 -13.71 2.15
C ARG A 361 -38.22 -13.78 0.97
N LEU A 362 -39.53 -13.88 1.23
CA LEU A 362 -40.54 -13.95 0.16
C LEU A 362 -40.45 -12.76 -0.81
N ASP A 363 -40.06 -11.60 -0.29
CA ASP A 363 -39.82 -10.33 -1.00
C ASP A 363 -38.36 -10.12 -1.44
N ASN A 364 -37.43 -10.96 -0.99
CA ASN A 364 -36.00 -10.82 -1.26
C ASN A 364 -35.43 -12.14 -1.81
N GLN A 365 -35.66 -12.36 -3.11
CA GLN A 365 -35.18 -13.51 -3.86
C GLN A 365 -33.85 -13.20 -4.53
N GLY A 366 -33.02 -14.23 -4.75
CA GLY A 366 -31.81 -14.06 -5.56
C GLY A 366 -32.17 -13.70 -6.99
N GLU A 367 -31.53 -12.66 -7.51
CA GLU A 367 -31.65 -12.29 -8.93
C GLU A 367 -30.44 -12.81 -9.69
N PHE A 368 -30.67 -13.24 -10.92
CA PHE A 368 -29.60 -13.65 -11.82
C PHE A 368 -29.48 -12.59 -12.91
N GLY A 369 -28.45 -11.76 -12.79
CA GLY A 369 -28.15 -10.75 -13.81
C GLY A 369 -27.60 -11.45 -15.04
N ASN A 370 -28.36 -11.43 -16.13
CA ASN A 370 -27.92 -11.90 -17.44
C ASN A 370 -27.49 -10.69 -18.26
N GLY A 371 -26.22 -10.63 -18.65
CA GLY A 371 -25.73 -9.58 -19.54
C GLY A 371 -24.70 -10.13 -20.52
N THR A 372 -24.03 -9.23 -21.22
CA THR A 372 -22.92 -9.55 -22.13
C THR A 372 -21.77 -8.59 -21.86
N ALA A 373 -20.54 -9.09 -21.96
CA ALA A 373 -19.32 -8.28 -21.91
C ALA A 373 -18.51 -8.49 -23.20
N ALA A 374 -17.85 -7.43 -23.66
CA ALA A 374 -17.01 -7.45 -24.84
C ALA A 374 -15.59 -7.01 -24.51
N THR A 375 -14.62 -7.60 -25.22
CA THR A 375 -13.20 -7.24 -25.15
C THR A 375 -12.69 -6.94 -26.55
N VAL A 376 -12.01 -5.80 -26.69
CA VAL A 376 -11.26 -5.43 -27.89
C VAL A 376 -9.81 -5.87 -27.72
N TYR A 377 -9.34 -6.69 -28.66
CA TYR A 377 -7.96 -7.12 -28.79
C TYR A 377 -7.30 -6.29 -29.88
N ILE A 378 -6.16 -5.69 -29.57
CA ILE A 378 -5.36 -4.94 -30.52
C ILE A 378 -3.97 -5.59 -30.60
N LYS A 379 -3.50 -5.88 -31.82
CA LYS A 379 -2.19 -6.48 -32.04
C LYS A 379 -1.26 -5.48 -32.76
N PRO A 380 -0.39 -4.75 -32.02
CA PRO A 380 0.39 -3.65 -32.60
C PRO A 380 1.39 -4.07 -33.69
N ASP A 381 1.89 -5.30 -33.61
CA ASP A 381 2.87 -5.90 -34.52
C ASP A 381 2.23 -6.67 -35.68
N ALA A 382 0.89 -6.76 -35.74
CA ALA A 382 0.22 -7.41 -36.86
C ALA A 382 0.21 -6.51 -38.08
N GLU A 383 0.45 -7.11 -39.25
CA GLU A 383 0.26 -6.42 -40.51
C GLU A 383 -1.22 -6.04 -40.70
N PRO A 384 -1.52 -4.81 -41.16
CA PRO A 384 -2.86 -4.42 -41.56
C PRO A 384 -3.46 -5.43 -42.53
N PHE A 385 -4.72 -5.81 -42.29
CA PHE A 385 -5.44 -6.67 -43.22
C PHE A 385 -5.52 -5.99 -44.60
N SER A 386 -5.40 -6.79 -45.66
CA SER A 386 -5.63 -6.27 -47.02
C SER A 386 -7.08 -5.78 -47.15
N THR A 387 -7.31 -4.82 -48.05
CA THR A 387 -8.67 -4.36 -48.37
C THR A 387 -9.56 -5.47 -48.93
N THR A 388 -8.97 -6.55 -49.43
CA THR A 388 -9.67 -7.74 -49.94
C THR A 388 -9.87 -8.83 -48.89
N ALA A 389 -9.31 -8.71 -47.69
CA ALA A 389 -9.25 -9.79 -46.70
C ALA A 389 -10.63 -10.39 -46.39
N ASN A 390 -11.65 -9.54 -46.24
CA ASN A 390 -13.02 -10.01 -46.03
C ASN A 390 -13.61 -10.75 -47.24
N ALA A 391 -13.33 -10.28 -48.46
CA ALA A 391 -13.77 -10.94 -49.69
C ALA A 391 -13.06 -12.29 -49.88
N ASP A 392 -11.76 -12.33 -49.61
CA ASP A 392 -10.93 -13.53 -49.67
C ASP A 392 -11.38 -14.55 -48.63
N LEU A 393 -11.66 -14.12 -47.39
CA LEU A 393 -12.20 -14.99 -46.34
C LEU A 393 -13.55 -15.58 -46.75
N LYS A 394 -14.47 -14.77 -47.31
CA LYS A 394 -15.77 -15.25 -47.81
C LYS A 394 -15.59 -16.26 -48.95
N LYS A 395 -14.67 -16.01 -49.87
CA LYS A 395 -14.35 -16.92 -50.98
C LYS A 395 -13.77 -18.24 -50.48
N THR A 396 -12.81 -18.19 -49.56
CA THR A 396 -12.20 -19.38 -48.94
C THR A 396 -13.24 -20.20 -48.16
N ARG A 397 -14.13 -19.55 -47.40
CA ARG A 397 -15.24 -20.24 -46.72
C ARG A 397 -16.21 -20.89 -47.71
N ALA A 398 -16.58 -20.20 -48.78
CA ALA A 398 -17.44 -20.76 -49.83
C ALA A 398 -16.79 -21.94 -50.57
N GLN A 399 -15.47 -21.91 -50.75
CA GLN A 399 -14.70 -23.05 -51.30
C GLN A 399 -14.65 -24.21 -50.31
N GLY A 400 -14.38 -23.95 -49.03
CA GLY A 400 -14.37 -24.97 -47.97
C GLY A 400 -15.73 -25.65 -47.79
N MET A 401 -16.84 -24.91 -47.95
CA MET A 401 -18.18 -25.50 -47.96
C MET A 401 -18.42 -26.47 -49.12
N LYS A 402 -17.75 -26.28 -50.27
CA LYS A 402 -17.85 -27.17 -51.43
C LYS A 402 -16.97 -28.41 -51.30
N CYS A 403 -15.90 -28.33 -50.51
CA CYS A 403 -14.96 -29.40 -50.27
C CYS A 403 -14.75 -29.56 -48.75
N PRO A 404 -15.76 -30.05 -48.01
CA PRO A 404 -15.63 -30.24 -46.58
C PRO A 404 -14.58 -31.30 -46.29
N LEU A 405 -13.79 -31.11 -45.23
CA LEU A 405 -12.87 -32.14 -44.73
C LEU A 405 -13.65 -33.41 -44.39
N SER A 406 -13.28 -34.51 -45.02
CA SER A 406 -13.83 -35.82 -44.69
C SER A 406 -13.15 -36.39 -43.43
N SER A 407 -13.76 -37.39 -42.81
CA SER A 407 -13.15 -38.10 -41.68
C SER A 407 -11.81 -38.74 -42.07
N LEU A 408 -11.66 -39.20 -43.31
CA LEU A 408 -10.40 -39.74 -43.82
C LEU A 408 -9.33 -38.65 -43.93
N ASP A 409 -9.68 -37.47 -44.45
CA ASP A 409 -8.75 -36.34 -44.53
C ASP A 409 -8.24 -35.93 -43.13
N ILE A 410 -9.13 -35.93 -42.14
CA ILE A 410 -8.76 -35.63 -40.75
C ILE A 410 -7.79 -36.70 -40.20
N MET A 411 -8.05 -37.98 -40.48
CA MET A 411 -7.14 -39.07 -40.09
C MET A 411 -5.79 -38.96 -40.79
N ASP A 412 -5.76 -38.67 -42.08
CA ASP A 412 -4.53 -38.52 -42.86
C ASP A 412 -3.70 -37.31 -42.38
N LEU A 413 -4.36 -36.17 -42.11
CA LEU A 413 -3.74 -34.99 -41.50
C LEU A 413 -3.20 -35.29 -40.09
N GLY A 414 -3.96 -36.06 -39.31
CA GLY A 414 -3.54 -36.53 -37.99
C GLY A 414 -2.30 -37.42 -38.08
N GLN A 415 -2.28 -38.40 -38.98
CA GLN A 415 -1.15 -39.29 -39.18
C GLN A 415 0.08 -38.54 -39.71
N ALA A 416 -0.09 -37.60 -40.64
CA ALA A 416 0.98 -36.77 -41.17
C ALA A 416 1.59 -35.85 -40.10
N SER A 417 0.78 -35.35 -39.17
CA SER A 417 1.24 -34.49 -38.07
C SER A 417 1.75 -35.27 -36.85
N TYR A 418 1.38 -36.55 -36.71
CA TYR A 418 1.70 -37.38 -35.53
C TYR A 418 3.17 -37.41 -35.13
N PRO A 419 4.16 -37.63 -36.03
CA PRO A 419 5.58 -37.66 -35.62
C PRO A 419 6.06 -36.37 -34.94
N ARG A 420 5.40 -35.25 -35.25
CA ARG A 420 5.68 -33.95 -34.64
C ARG A 420 4.94 -33.79 -33.32
N VAL A 421 3.66 -34.15 -33.25
CA VAL A 421 2.88 -34.14 -32.01
C VAL A 421 3.54 -35.06 -30.96
N GLU A 422 3.99 -36.24 -31.38
CA GLU A 422 4.71 -37.20 -30.54
C GLU A 422 5.95 -36.61 -29.87
N LYS A 423 6.78 -35.86 -30.61
CA LYS A 423 7.96 -35.18 -30.04
C LYS A 423 7.58 -34.18 -28.94
N PHE A 424 6.51 -33.40 -29.15
CA PHE A 424 6.01 -32.47 -28.13
C PHE A 424 5.39 -33.20 -26.94
N MET A 425 4.66 -34.29 -27.16
CA MET A 425 4.10 -35.13 -26.08
C MET A 425 5.20 -35.74 -25.22
N VAL A 426 6.23 -36.33 -25.84
CA VAL A 426 7.40 -36.88 -25.13
C VAL A 426 8.08 -35.79 -24.30
N TYR A 427 8.31 -34.61 -24.88
CA TYR A 427 8.89 -33.49 -24.14
C TYR A 427 8.02 -33.07 -22.94
N GLN A 428 6.70 -32.99 -23.10
CA GLN A 428 5.79 -32.60 -22.02
C GLN A 428 5.78 -33.63 -20.87
N VAL A 429 5.81 -34.93 -21.20
CA VAL A 429 5.95 -36.00 -20.20
C VAL A 429 7.30 -35.91 -19.49
N LEU A 430 8.38 -35.66 -20.23
CA LEU A 430 9.70 -35.45 -19.64
C LEU A 430 9.70 -34.24 -18.70
N GLN A 431 9.11 -33.11 -19.09
CA GLN A 431 8.99 -31.94 -18.21
C GLN A 431 8.26 -32.29 -16.91
N TYR A 432 7.13 -33.00 -16.99
CA TYR A 432 6.40 -33.43 -15.80
C TYR A 432 7.26 -34.28 -14.85
N LEU A 433 8.07 -35.21 -15.39
CA LEU A 433 8.98 -36.03 -14.60
C LEU A 433 10.14 -35.21 -14.01
N LEU A 434 10.70 -34.28 -14.78
CA LEU A 434 11.84 -33.44 -14.39
C LEU A 434 11.46 -32.34 -13.39
N GLU A 435 10.22 -31.87 -13.43
CA GLU A 435 9.66 -30.88 -12.50
C GLU A 435 9.05 -31.52 -11.25
N SER A 436 9.03 -32.85 -11.17
CA SER A 436 8.53 -33.56 -10.00
C SER A 436 9.38 -33.23 -8.75
N PRO A 437 8.75 -33.09 -7.57
CA PRO A 437 9.48 -32.72 -6.35
C PRO A 437 10.53 -33.76 -5.93
N ASP A 438 10.35 -35.02 -6.31
CA ASP A 438 11.28 -36.11 -6.05
C ASP A 438 12.51 -36.09 -6.97
N PHE A 439 12.46 -35.34 -8.07
CA PHE A 439 13.55 -35.23 -9.03
C PHE A 439 14.27 -33.88 -8.91
N ASN A 440 15.56 -33.93 -8.54
CA ASN A 440 16.37 -32.72 -8.45
C ASN A 440 17.17 -32.48 -9.75
N MET A 441 16.61 -31.66 -10.63
CA MET A 441 17.24 -31.27 -11.90
C MET A 441 18.60 -30.58 -11.73
N LYS A 442 18.86 -29.93 -10.59
CA LYS A 442 20.16 -29.28 -10.34
C LYS A 442 21.29 -30.29 -10.15
N THR A 443 20.98 -31.45 -9.57
CA THR A 443 21.95 -32.53 -9.30
C THR A 443 22.08 -33.53 -10.45
N TYR A 444 21.16 -33.52 -11.41
CA TYR A 444 21.20 -34.43 -12.55
C TYR A 444 22.32 -34.07 -13.54
N THR A 445 23.27 -34.98 -13.73
CA THR A 445 24.45 -34.79 -14.59
C THR A 445 24.08 -34.58 -16.06
N GLY A 446 22.99 -35.22 -16.51
CA GLY A 446 22.47 -35.13 -17.88
C GLY A 446 21.58 -33.91 -18.15
N ARG A 447 21.47 -32.92 -17.25
CA ARG A 447 20.53 -31.79 -17.39
C ARG A 447 20.69 -30.95 -18.66
N LYS A 448 21.85 -31.03 -19.34
CA LYS A 448 22.14 -30.33 -20.60
C LYS A 448 21.98 -31.21 -21.83
N HIS A 449 21.51 -32.45 -21.68
CA HIS A 449 21.35 -33.39 -22.79
C HIS A 449 20.35 -32.84 -23.82
N GLU A 450 20.64 -33.02 -25.12
CA GLU A 450 19.82 -32.48 -26.22
C GLU A 450 18.38 -32.99 -26.19
N LEU A 451 18.16 -34.24 -25.77
CA LEU A 451 16.82 -34.82 -25.60
C LEU A 451 15.95 -34.12 -24.55
N LEU A 452 16.54 -33.32 -23.66
CA LEU A 452 15.80 -32.52 -22.66
C LEU A 452 15.55 -31.09 -23.15
N GLN A 453 16.06 -30.71 -24.33
CA GLN A 453 15.75 -29.42 -24.93
C GLN A 453 14.33 -29.43 -25.51
N PRO A 454 13.63 -28.29 -25.47
CA PRO A 454 12.32 -28.18 -26.10
C PRO A 454 12.44 -28.47 -27.61
N PRO A 455 11.49 -29.21 -28.19
CA PRO A 455 11.40 -29.36 -29.64
C PRO A 455 11.20 -28.00 -30.31
N SER A 456 11.71 -27.85 -31.54
CA SER A 456 11.60 -26.58 -32.27
C SER A 456 10.12 -26.18 -32.44
N PRO A 457 9.76 -24.93 -32.10
CA PRO A 457 8.40 -24.42 -32.31
C PRO A 457 8.05 -24.40 -33.80
N ILE A 458 6.79 -24.67 -34.12
CA ILE A 458 6.30 -24.77 -35.51
C ILE A 458 6.13 -23.35 -36.08
N ASP A 459 5.35 -22.55 -35.36
CA ASP A 459 5.08 -21.16 -35.68
C ASP A 459 5.33 -20.36 -34.40
N PRO A 460 6.60 -20.04 -34.08
CA PRO A 460 6.92 -19.28 -32.88
C PRO A 460 6.25 -17.91 -32.97
N LEU A 461 5.34 -17.63 -32.03
CA LEU A 461 4.87 -16.28 -31.83
C LEU A 461 6.04 -15.42 -31.34
N LEU A 462 6.11 -14.19 -31.84
CA LEU A 462 7.08 -13.22 -31.37
C LEU A 462 6.84 -12.98 -29.86
N THR A 463 7.94 -12.95 -29.11
CA THR A 463 7.92 -12.82 -27.65
C THR A 463 8.45 -11.47 -27.24
N GLY A 464 7.78 -10.78 -26.32
CA GLY A 464 8.21 -9.49 -25.80
C GLY A 464 7.02 -8.59 -25.46
N PRO A 465 7.21 -7.56 -24.62
CA PRO A 465 6.15 -6.60 -24.31
C PRO A 465 5.61 -5.86 -25.55
N GLU A 466 6.45 -5.66 -26.57
CA GLU A 466 6.10 -5.04 -27.85
C GLU A 466 5.21 -5.92 -28.75
N HIS A 467 5.22 -7.23 -28.53
CA HIS A 467 4.43 -8.22 -29.28
C HIS A 467 3.15 -8.65 -28.55
N ALA A 468 2.96 -8.15 -27.32
CA ALA A 468 1.81 -8.47 -26.50
C ALA A 468 0.53 -7.85 -27.07
N ALA A 469 -0.52 -8.68 -27.21
CA ALA A 469 -1.83 -8.18 -27.57
C ALA A 469 -2.39 -7.30 -26.44
N LEU A 470 -2.83 -6.09 -26.79
CA LEU A 470 -3.48 -5.17 -25.87
C LEU A 470 -4.96 -5.56 -25.76
N GLN A 471 -5.51 -5.54 -24.55
CA GLN A 471 -6.88 -5.93 -24.27
C GLN A 471 -7.61 -4.78 -23.58
N TYR A 472 -8.79 -4.45 -24.08
CA TYR A 472 -9.63 -3.41 -23.50
C TYR A 472 -11.05 -3.92 -23.33
N LEU A 473 -11.53 -3.86 -22.10
CA LEU A 473 -12.89 -4.27 -21.77
C LEU A 473 -13.87 -3.15 -22.12
N LEU A 474 -14.96 -3.48 -22.81
CA LEU A 474 -16.08 -2.58 -23.04
C LEU A 474 -17.05 -2.61 -21.84
N GLY A 475 -17.95 -1.63 -21.79
CA GLY A 475 -18.99 -1.59 -20.77
C GLY A 475 -19.93 -2.78 -20.91
N THR A 476 -20.14 -3.52 -19.83
CA THR A 476 -21.13 -4.61 -19.75
C THR A 476 -22.54 -4.10 -20.01
N VAL A 477 -23.34 -4.86 -20.74
CA VAL A 477 -24.73 -4.49 -21.08
C VAL A 477 -25.73 -5.55 -20.65
N ASN A 478 -26.94 -5.12 -20.28
CA ASN A 478 -28.04 -5.99 -19.88
C ASN A 478 -28.82 -6.50 -21.10
N ILE A 479 -28.09 -7.11 -22.04
CA ILE A 479 -28.63 -7.79 -23.23
C ILE A 479 -28.01 -9.17 -23.22
N ALA A 480 -28.83 -10.22 -23.17
CA ALA A 480 -28.34 -11.60 -23.24
C ALA A 480 -28.22 -12.00 -24.71
N GLU A 481 -27.11 -12.62 -25.10
CA GLU A 481 -26.92 -13.24 -26.41
C GLU A 481 -27.71 -14.56 -26.48
N ALA A 482 -29.04 -14.47 -26.51
CA ALA A 482 -29.95 -15.61 -26.55
C ALA A 482 -30.53 -15.88 -27.94
N SER A 483 -30.48 -14.88 -28.84
CA SER A 483 -31.05 -14.93 -30.18
C SER A 483 -30.21 -14.18 -31.21
N TYR A 484 -30.49 -14.38 -32.51
CA TYR A 484 -29.87 -13.60 -33.58
C TYR A 484 -30.20 -12.10 -33.52
N GLU A 485 -31.40 -11.76 -33.07
CA GLU A 485 -31.82 -10.37 -32.89
C GLU A 485 -31.04 -9.71 -31.75
N ASP A 486 -30.84 -10.43 -30.65
CA ASP A 486 -30.01 -9.94 -29.53
C ASP A 486 -28.55 -9.77 -29.96
N ASN A 487 -28.02 -10.70 -30.77
CA ASN A 487 -26.68 -10.56 -31.34
C ASN A 487 -26.56 -9.28 -32.19
N ALA A 488 -27.54 -8.99 -33.06
CA ALA A 488 -27.54 -7.75 -33.83
C ALA A 488 -27.60 -6.49 -32.93
N ARG A 489 -28.39 -6.53 -31.84
CA ARG A 489 -28.45 -5.45 -30.85
C ARG A 489 -27.11 -5.25 -30.13
N LEU A 490 -26.44 -6.34 -29.76
CA LEU A 490 -25.11 -6.31 -29.15
C LEU A 490 -24.07 -5.69 -30.09
N VAL A 491 -24.05 -6.09 -31.37
CA VAL A 491 -23.14 -5.52 -32.36
C VAL A 491 -23.32 -3.99 -32.47
N ASN A 492 -24.56 -3.51 -32.56
CA ASN A 492 -24.84 -2.08 -32.60
C ASN A 492 -24.37 -1.36 -31.33
N GLU A 493 -24.58 -1.97 -30.17
CA GLU A 493 -24.15 -1.41 -28.88
C GLU A 493 -22.62 -1.35 -28.76
N TRP A 494 -21.90 -2.36 -29.24
CA TRP A 494 -20.43 -2.33 -29.30
C TRP A 494 -19.93 -1.23 -30.23
N PHE A 495 -20.57 -1.04 -31.38
CA PHE A 495 -20.25 0.07 -32.28
C PHE A 495 -20.52 1.43 -31.63
N ASN A 496 -21.63 1.57 -30.91
CA ASN A 496 -21.95 2.79 -30.16
C ASN A 496 -20.87 3.12 -29.11
N GLN A 497 -20.49 2.15 -28.28
CA GLN A 497 -19.44 2.34 -27.27
C GLN A 497 -18.09 2.68 -27.92
N LEU A 498 -17.76 2.02 -29.03
CA LEU A 498 -16.55 2.30 -29.80
C LEU A 498 -16.63 3.61 -30.59
N GLY A 499 -17.79 4.26 -30.70
CA GLY A 499 -17.99 5.46 -31.49
C GLY A 499 -17.89 5.21 -33.00
N ILE A 500 -18.07 3.96 -33.43
CA ILE A 500 -18.15 3.58 -34.84
C ILE A 500 -19.58 3.87 -35.28
N LYS A 501 -19.74 4.81 -36.20
CA LYS A 501 -21.04 5.08 -36.82
C LYS A 501 -21.24 4.08 -37.95
N ASP A 502 -22.42 3.48 -38.00
CA ASP A 502 -22.83 2.64 -39.13
C ASP A 502 -22.86 3.52 -40.40
N PRO A 503 -22.21 3.16 -41.52
CA PRO A 503 -22.30 3.92 -42.76
C PRO A 503 -23.72 4.01 -43.33
N GLU A 504 -24.65 3.15 -42.88
CA GLU A 504 -26.05 3.12 -43.32
C GLU A 504 -27.01 3.95 -42.44
N GLN A 505 -26.50 4.66 -41.41
CA GLN A 505 -27.21 5.69 -40.63
C GLN A 505 -26.51 7.05 -40.73
#